data_AF-A0AAJ4W0T9-F1
#
_entry.id   AF-A0AAJ4W0T9-F1
#
_cell.length_a   1.000
_cell.length_b   1.000
_cell.length_c   1.000
_cell.angle_alpha   90.00
_cell.angle_beta   90.00
_cell.angle_gamma   90.00
#
_symmetry.space_group_name_H-M   'P 1'
#
loop_
_entity.id
_entity.type
_entity.pdbx_description
1 polymer ?
#
loop_
_entity_poly.entity_id
_entity_poly.type
_entity_poly.pdbx_seq_one_letter_code
_entity_poly.pdbx_strand_id
1 'polypeptide(L)'
;MTLREMFSIEDKDRDLSIEAVRKIFSLSIVQSLYYNRWLLLRDDENVGDFLEAYDVIGKDKEASNQFAIYFQEDEFNTRIVISRDYINREGEKDAEMYHYFIRRVGMDVSDVLVFYQEHNAYNDQLSLLTPKDEMHKSRAVDWFSSVCDLLYSVNHFFEFDDKIANMVEHAQMFSIEAINQEPEIDTIFYNGIMYRVVSIRNGLDLLKGLKGVNDQNEELFTLDNLVYDLSDESSFFLVVDNDAEIEELEVLNFIEDYEIDIQGYIFLGDLKVTDSLFCQELDFSPMLIVMGDLVVKNAYFCGNTHYIGGSVYGEVVYAKYNHGELHVKGTLDVRCIVSIDMPCYINKIRITSIISDNSVHALDQVKGEDGLPFFMLNVYPTTHRTRDVFIDEIKEEHTWGEYFPDDDDIIEAMRMGKTLLKESVFSVYKDFNDTVAERFNRLFIELIESNGMASERIDGGYVSDYFFNVYMYNDQKYRELGRKDKTSNYQARILHNIDTGEYTAIVDFFKEDGKTQYSAFRSKLTDNFTSTHSAMYAFNQAEEAFLKKLGKI
;
A
#
# COMPACT_ATOMS: atom_id res chain seq x y z
N MET A 1 19.32 -5.40 -34.79
CA MET A 1 19.13 -4.91 -33.42
C MET A 1 19.21 -6.14 -32.53
N THR A 2 20.13 -6.19 -31.57
CA THR A 2 20.22 -7.29 -30.61
C THR A 2 19.08 -7.15 -29.57
N LEU A 3 18.65 -8.22 -28.92
CA LEU A 3 17.62 -8.15 -27.85
C LEU A 3 17.96 -7.07 -26.81
N ARG A 4 19.25 -6.96 -26.50
CA ARG A 4 19.82 -5.94 -25.61
C ARG A 4 19.54 -4.51 -26.05
N GLU A 5 19.66 -4.23 -27.35
CA GLU A 5 19.39 -2.90 -27.91
C GLU A 5 17.89 -2.60 -27.95
N MET A 6 17.05 -3.63 -28.01
CA MET A 6 15.60 -3.50 -28.12
C MET A 6 14.94 -3.18 -26.78
N PHE A 7 15.42 -3.78 -25.68
CA PHE A 7 14.86 -3.61 -24.34
C PHE A 7 15.74 -2.79 -23.39
N SER A 8 16.84 -2.19 -23.87
CA SER A 8 17.73 -1.32 -23.07
C SER A 8 18.25 -1.94 -21.76
N ILE A 9 18.48 -3.26 -21.74
CA ILE A 9 18.94 -4.00 -20.55
C ILE A 9 20.37 -3.56 -20.18
N GLU A 10 20.61 -3.15 -18.93
CA GLU A 10 21.91 -2.67 -18.43
C GLU A 10 22.96 -3.80 -18.29
N ASP A 11 24.26 -3.46 -18.38
CA ASP A 11 25.37 -4.43 -18.30
C ASP A 11 25.55 -5.08 -16.92
N LYS A 12 25.04 -4.47 -15.85
CA LYS A 12 25.26 -4.94 -14.47
C LYS A 12 24.42 -6.17 -14.11
N ASP A 13 23.38 -6.47 -14.88
CA ASP A 13 22.43 -7.54 -14.56
C ASP A 13 22.84 -8.92 -15.08
N ARG A 14 24.04 -9.04 -15.66
CA ARG A 14 24.50 -10.21 -16.44
C ARG A 14 25.75 -10.89 -15.87
N ASP A 15 26.25 -10.45 -14.72
CA ASP A 15 27.39 -11.07 -14.06
C ASP A 15 26.96 -12.28 -13.22
N LEU A 16 27.87 -13.23 -12.99
CA LEU A 16 27.60 -14.32 -12.07
C LEU A 16 27.77 -13.82 -10.62
N SER A 17 26.78 -13.07 -10.14
CA SER A 17 26.74 -12.52 -8.78
C SER A 17 25.49 -12.97 -8.02
N ILE A 18 25.50 -12.80 -6.70
CA ILE A 18 24.34 -13.04 -5.85
C ILE A 18 23.16 -12.18 -6.29
N GLU A 19 23.44 -10.92 -6.66
CA GLU A 19 22.41 -9.96 -7.05
C GLU A 19 21.76 -10.36 -8.38
N ALA A 20 22.55 -10.77 -9.37
CA ALA A 20 22.01 -11.25 -10.64
C ALA A 20 21.14 -12.49 -10.47
N VAL A 21 21.59 -13.48 -9.68
CA VAL A 21 20.78 -14.68 -9.38
C VAL A 21 19.46 -14.28 -8.70
N ARG A 22 19.49 -13.40 -7.69
CA ARG A 22 18.27 -12.92 -7.02
C ARG A 22 17.32 -12.22 -7.97
N LYS A 23 17.84 -11.36 -8.86
CA LYS A 23 17.02 -10.63 -9.82
C LYS A 23 16.32 -11.56 -10.82
N ILE A 24 16.96 -12.64 -11.24
CA ILE A 24 16.30 -13.66 -12.08
C ILE A 24 15.09 -14.27 -11.36
N PHE A 25 15.23 -14.61 -10.07
CA PHE A 25 14.12 -15.13 -9.27
C PHE A 25 13.03 -14.09 -8.99
N SER A 26 13.33 -12.79 -9.09
CA SER A 26 12.32 -11.74 -8.99
C SER A 26 11.59 -11.43 -10.30
N LEU A 27 11.98 -12.04 -11.42
CA LEU A 27 11.26 -11.85 -12.69
C LEU A 27 9.87 -12.49 -12.59
N SER A 28 8.85 -11.74 -13.00
CA SER A 28 7.45 -12.16 -12.98
C SER A 28 7.25 -13.50 -13.68
N ILE A 29 7.91 -13.71 -14.83
CA ILE A 29 7.81 -14.97 -15.58
C ILE A 29 8.39 -16.17 -14.81
N VAL A 30 9.44 -15.97 -14.00
CA VAL A 30 10.06 -17.03 -13.21
C VAL A 30 9.20 -17.34 -11.98
N GLN A 31 8.71 -16.32 -11.28
CA GLN A 31 7.87 -16.48 -10.09
C GLN A 31 6.53 -17.16 -10.38
N SER A 32 5.90 -16.80 -11.49
CA SER A 32 4.57 -17.28 -11.84
C SER A 32 4.57 -18.67 -12.48
N LEU A 33 5.55 -18.99 -13.33
CA LEU A 33 5.49 -20.19 -14.18
C LEU A 33 6.51 -21.26 -13.83
N TYR A 34 7.72 -20.89 -13.42
CA TYR A 34 8.88 -21.81 -13.42
C TYR A 34 9.42 -22.17 -12.05
N TYR A 35 8.81 -21.69 -10.98
CA TYR A 35 9.22 -22.03 -9.64
C TYR A 35 9.11 -23.54 -9.39
N ASN A 36 10.24 -24.20 -9.08
CA ASN A 36 10.37 -25.66 -8.96
C ASN A 36 10.00 -26.44 -10.23
N ARG A 37 10.12 -25.84 -11.42
CA ARG A 37 9.84 -26.47 -12.72
C ARG A 37 10.99 -26.28 -13.70
N TRP A 38 11.05 -27.15 -14.71
CA TRP A 38 11.97 -27.02 -15.82
C TRP A 38 11.38 -26.10 -16.88
N LEU A 39 12.18 -25.13 -17.33
CA LEU A 39 11.94 -24.35 -18.54
C LEU A 39 12.73 -25.00 -19.68
N LEU A 40 11.99 -25.51 -20.68
CA LEU A 40 12.52 -26.03 -21.93
C LEU A 40 12.38 -24.95 -22.99
N LEU A 41 13.48 -24.28 -23.36
CA LEU A 41 13.43 -22.99 -24.06
C LEU A 41 12.56 -22.95 -25.32
N ARG A 42 12.51 -24.02 -26.11
CA ARG A 42 11.69 -24.09 -27.34
C ARG A 42 10.41 -24.90 -27.24
N ASP A 43 10.33 -25.83 -26.29
CA ASP A 43 9.14 -26.66 -26.10
C ASP A 43 8.11 -25.96 -25.19
N ASP A 44 8.51 -24.86 -24.55
CA ASP A 44 7.63 -24.01 -23.78
C ASP A 44 6.91 -23.00 -24.68
N GLU A 45 5.58 -23.04 -24.66
CA GLU A 45 4.73 -22.18 -25.50
C GLU A 45 4.96 -20.68 -25.23
N ASN A 46 5.33 -20.29 -24.00
CA ASN A 46 5.54 -18.88 -23.62
C ASN A 46 6.88 -18.33 -24.13
N VAL A 47 7.91 -19.19 -24.18
CA VAL A 47 9.27 -18.78 -24.59
C VAL A 47 9.52 -19.08 -26.07
N GLY A 48 8.90 -20.13 -26.60
CA GLY A 48 9.00 -20.57 -27.98
C GLY A 48 8.59 -19.49 -28.97
N ASP A 49 7.42 -18.88 -28.77
CA ASP A 49 6.90 -17.81 -29.63
C ASP A 49 7.84 -16.59 -29.67
N PHE A 50 8.40 -16.21 -28.51
CA PHE A 50 9.41 -15.15 -28.43
C PHE A 50 10.69 -15.51 -29.20
N LEU A 51 11.19 -16.74 -29.05
CA LEU A 51 12.38 -17.23 -29.75
C LEU A 51 12.18 -17.41 -31.26
N GLU A 52 10.94 -17.60 -31.72
CA GLU A 52 10.59 -17.62 -33.14
C GLU A 52 10.46 -16.21 -33.73
N ALA A 53 9.84 -15.29 -32.98
CA ALA A 53 9.62 -13.91 -33.39
C ALA A 53 10.92 -13.10 -33.48
N TYR A 54 11.87 -13.37 -32.58
CA TYR A 54 13.16 -12.70 -32.55
C TYR A 54 14.24 -13.71 -32.99
N ASP A 55 15.04 -13.38 -33.99
CA ASP A 55 16.15 -14.23 -34.48
C ASP A 55 17.32 -14.16 -33.47
N VAL A 56 17.06 -14.57 -32.23
CA VAL A 56 17.93 -14.41 -31.03
C VAL A 56 19.16 -15.30 -31.12
N ILE A 57 19.03 -16.44 -31.78
CA ILE A 57 20.10 -17.43 -31.91
C ILE A 57 20.51 -17.40 -33.38
N GLY A 58 21.70 -16.88 -33.66
CA GLY A 58 22.27 -16.83 -35.01
C GLY A 58 22.43 -18.21 -35.66
N LYS A 59 23.42 -18.36 -36.56
CA LYS A 59 23.55 -19.56 -37.44
C LYS A 59 23.67 -20.93 -36.74
N ASP A 60 23.75 -21.02 -35.41
CA ASP A 60 23.72 -22.26 -34.63
C ASP A 60 22.33 -22.57 -34.02
N LYS A 61 21.27 -22.56 -34.84
CA LYS A 61 19.90 -22.90 -34.41
C LYS A 61 19.79 -24.29 -33.74
N GLU A 62 20.66 -25.23 -34.10
CA GLU A 62 20.66 -26.60 -33.55
C GLU A 62 21.19 -26.72 -32.11
N ALA A 63 22.00 -25.77 -31.63
CA ALA A 63 22.59 -25.85 -30.28
C ALA A 63 21.65 -25.37 -29.15
N SER A 64 20.64 -24.56 -29.48
CA SER A 64 19.70 -23.99 -28.49
C SER A 64 18.66 -25.00 -27.98
N ASN A 65 18.28 -25.99 -28.79
CA ASN A 65 17.31 -27.04 -28.45
C ASN A 65 17.80 -28.00 -27.36
N GLN A 66 19.04 -27.80 -26.93
CA GLN A 66 19.71 -28.64 -25.97
C GLN A 66 19.63 -28.06 -24.55
N PHE A 67 19.20 -26.80 -24.39
CA PHE A 67 19.21 -26.14 -23.09
C PHE A 67 17.91 -26.33 -22.30
N ALA A 68 18.06 -26.70 -21.03
CA ALA A 68 16.99 -26.75 -20.05
C ALA A 68 17.43 -26.00 -18.79
N ILE A 69 16.51 -25.23 -18.20
CA ILE A 69 16.79 -24.42 -17.00
C ILE A 69 15.86 -24.87 -15.88
N TYR A 70 16.40 -25.04 -14.68
CA TYR A 70 15.62 -25.38 -13.49
C TYR A 70 15.83 -24.35 -12.39
N PHE A 71 14.74 -23.84 -11.83
CA PHE A 71 14.73 -22.89 -10.73
C PHE A 71 14.21 -23.57 -9.47
N GLN A 72 15.00 -23.51 -8.40
CA GLN A 72 14.63 -24.07 -7.11
C GLN A 72 14.97 -23.07 -6.01
N GLU A 73 13.98 -22.72 -5.19
CA GLU A 73 14.21 -21.96 -3.97
C GLU A 73 13.39 -22.54 -2.81
N ASP A 74 14.09 -22.81 -1.70
CA ASP A 74 13.54 -23.27 -0.43
C ASP A 74 14.06 -22.40 0.73
N GLU A 75 13.66 -22.70 1.97
CA GLU A 75 14.03 -21.96 3.17
C GLU A 75 15.56 -21.77 3.30
N PHE A 76 16.35 -22.70 2.76
CA PHE A 76 17.79 -22.78 2.96
C PHE A 76 18.62 -22.58 1.68
N ASN A 77 18.05 -22.80 0.50
CA ASN A 77 18.78 -22.85 -0.76
C ASN A 77 18.08 -22.08 -1.87
N THR A 78 18.85 -21.27 -2.60
CA THR A 78 18.45 -20.72 -3.90
C THR A 78 19.39 -21.32 -4.96
N ARG A 79 18.83 -22.02 -5.94
CA ARG A 79 19.58 -22.82 -6.93
C ARG A 79 19.02 -22.61 -8.33
N ILE A 80 19.92 -22.31 -9.27
CA ILE A 80 19.65 -22.37 -10.71
C ILE A 80 20.43 -23.55 -11.29
N VAL A 81 19.82 -24.33 -12.17
CA VAL A 81 20.52 -25.34 -12.96
C VAL A 81 20.37 -25.00 -14.43
N ILE A 82 21.49 -24.95 -15.15
CA ILE A 82 21.49 -24.84 -16.61
C ILE A 82 22.09 -26.13 -17.14
N SER A 83 21.27 -26.91 -17.83
CA SER A 83 21.64 -28.16 -18.48
C SER A 83 21.73 -27.96 -19.97
N ARG A 84 22.67 -28.66 -20.61
CA ARG A 84 22.76 -28.80 -22.06
C ARG A 84 22.88 -30.28 -22.45
N ASP A 85 21.93 -30.75 -23.26
CA ASP A 85 21.96 -32.06 -23.87
C ASP A 85 23.01 -32.14 -24.99
N TYR A 86 23.70 -33.27 -25.12
CA TYR A 86 24.60 -33.57 -26.24
C TYR A 86 24.57 -35.07 -26.57
N ILE A 87 25.14 -35.43 -27.73
CA ILE A 87 25.36 -36.83 -28.10
C ILE A 87 26.81 -37.18 -27.76
N ASN A 88 27.01 -38.14 -26.86
CA ASN A 88 28.35 -38.52 -26.40
C ASN A 88 29.11 -39.32 -27.48
N ARG A 89 30.37 -39.69 -27.21
CA ARG A 89 31.22 -40.44 -28.16
C ARG A 89 30.67 -41.82 -28.53
N GLU A 90 29.77 -42.35 -27.72
CA GLU A 90 29.13 -43.66 -27.90
C GLU A 90 27.80 -43.54 -28.69
N GLY A 91 27.38 -42.33 -29.04
CA GLY A 91 26.14 -42.07 -29.78
C GLY A 91 24.90 -41.97 -28.89
N GLU A 92 25.07 -41.94 -27.57
CA GLU A 92 23.97 -41.86 -26.60
C GLU A 92 23.65 -40.40 -26.25
N LYS A 93 22.38 -40.13 -25.93
CA LYS A 93 21.95 -38.84 -25.39
C LYS A 93 22.49 -38.68 -23.97
N ASP A 94 23.14 -37.58 -23.72
CA ASP A 94 23.80 -37.25 -22.47
C ASP A 94 23.63 -35.76 -22.16
N ALA A 95 23.98 -35.32 -20.94
CA ALA A 95 23.85 -33.93 -20.56
C ALA A 95 25.03 -33.43 -19.74
N GLU A 96 25.43 -32.17 -19.94
CA GLU A 96 26.29 -31.42 -19.02
C GLU A 96 25.46 -30.39 -18.27
N MET A 97 25.66 -30.27 -16.96
CA MET A 97 24.92 -29.34 -16.11
C MET A 97 25.85 -28.48 -15.26
N TYR A 98 25.48 -27.22 -15.13
CA TYR A 98 26.04 -26.32 -14.12
C TYR A 98 24.95 -25.96 -13.12
N HIS A 99 25.30 -26.09 -11.83
CA HIS A 99 24.43 -25.72 -10.72
C HIS A 99 25.00 -24.51 -10.01
N TYR A 100 24.22 -23.45 -9.95
CA TYR A 100 24.57 -22.17 -9.33
C TYR A 100 23.84 -22.10 -8.00
N PHE A 101 24.58 -22.15 -6.88
CA PHE A 101 24.02 -22.14 -5.54
C PHE A 101 24.38 -20.85 -4.82
N ILE A 102 23.39 -20.19 -4.23
CA ILE A 102 23.64 -19.15 -3.23
C ILE A 102 23.90 -19.84 -1.88
N ARG A 103 25.11 -19.71 -1.36
CA ARG A 103 25.48 -20.29 -0.06
C ARG A 103 24.91 -19.44 1.08
N ARG A 104 24.00 -20.00 1.89
CA ARG A 104 23.55 -19.41 3.16
C ARG A 104 24.32 -20.06 4.33
N VAL A 105 25.25 -19.35 4.96
CA VAL A 105 25.87 -19.80 6.23
C VAL A 105 25.43 -18.83 7.32
N GLY A 106 24.37 -19.18 8.05
CA GLY A 106 23.75 -18.23 8.99
C GLY A 106 23.05 -17.08 8.24
N MET A 107 23.22 -15.83 8.69
CA MET A 107 22.64 -14.65 8.03
C MET A 107 23.49 -14.06 6.90
N ASP A 108 24.74 -14.51 6.73
CA ASP A 108 25.66 -13.93 5.74
C ASP A 108 25.64 -14.75 4.44
N VAL A 109 25.37 -14.05 3.34
CA VAL A 109 25.48 -14.58 1.97
C VAL A 109 26.78 -14.02 1.39
N SER A 110 27.76 -14.89 1.11
CA SER A 110 29.09 -14.43 0.69
C SER A 110 29.33 -14.55 -0.82
N ASP A 111 28.93 -15.67 -1.45
CA ASP A 111 29.27 -15.95 -2.86
C ASP A 111 28.28 -16.91 -3.54
N VAL A 112 28.32 -16.96 -4.88
CA VAL A 112 27.67 -17.99 -5.70
C VAL A 112 28.65 -19.16 -5.92
N LEU A 113 28.26 -20.35 -5.47
CA LEU A 113 29.02 -21.58 -5.70
C LEU A 113 28.54 -22.26 -6.99
N VAL A 114 29.49 -22.64 -7.84
CA VAL A 114 29.18 -23.35 -9.09
C VAL A 114 29.65 -24.79 -9.00
N PHE A 115 28.73 -25.72 -9.23
CA PHE A 115 29.02 -27.14 -9.34
C PHE A 115 28.82 -27.59 -10.77
N TYR A 116 29.65 -28.54 -11.19
CA TYR A 116 29.54 -29.22 -12.47
C TYR A 116 29.07 -30.66 -12.26
N GLN A 117 28.19 -31.09 -13.16
CA GLN A 117 27.73 -32.47 -13.27
C GLN A 117 27.88 -32.92 -14.73
N GLU A 118 28.61 -34.02 -14.91
CA GLU A 118 28.67 -34.75 -16.17
C GLU A 118 27.67 -35.90 -16.06
N HIS A 119 26.87 -36.09 -17.11
CA HIS A 119 25.79 -37.05 -17.24
C HIS A 119 24.44 -36.70 -16.58
N ASN A 120 23.38 -37.22 -17.21
CA ASN A 120 21.99 -36.97 -16.83
C ASN A 120 21.49 -37.88 -15.68
N ALA A 121 22.35 -38.65 -15.02
CA ALA A 121 21.91 -39.54 -13.94
C ALA A 121 21.84 -38.76 -12.61
N TYR A 122 20.65 -38.77 -11.98
CA TYR A 122 20.36 -38.09 -10.70
C TYR A 122 21.27 -38.51 -9.52
N ASN A 123 22.03 -39.60 -9.66
CA ASN A 123 22.90 -40.14 -8.63
C ASN A 123 24.38 -39.73 -8.80
N ASP A 124 24.72 -38.98 -9.85
CA ASP A 124 26.10 -38.58 -10.10
C ASP A 124 26.55 -37.47 -9.13
N GLN A 125 27.82 -37.54 -8.74
CA GLN A 125 28.36 -36.68 -7.71
C GLN A 125 28.67 -35.28 -8.28
N LEU A 126 28.06 -34.25 -7.68
CA LEU A 126 28.36 -32.85 -8.01
C LEU A 126 29.82 -32.50 -7.69
N SER A 127 30.52 -31.92 -8.66
CA SER A 127 31.90 -31.47 -8.51
C SER A 127 31.95 -29.94 -8.35
N LEU A 128 32.38 -29.44 -7.19
CA LEU A 128 32.55 -28.00 -6.96
C LEU A 128 33.66 -27.45 -7.87
N LEU A 129 33.35 -26.41 -8.66
CA LEU A 129 34.33 -25.75 -9.51
C LEU A 129 35.29 -24.89 -8.69
N THR A 130 36.59 -25.15 -8.85
CA THR A 130 37.68 -24.46 -8.16
C THR A 130 38.45 -23.55 -9.13
N PRO A 131 39.37 -22.69 -8.67
CA PRO A 131 40.26 -21.92 -9.57
C PRO A 131 41.14 -22.74 -10.51
N LYS A 132 41.12 -24.09 -10.43
CA LYS A 132 41.84 -24.95 -11.38
C LYS A 132 40.98 -25.35 -12.59
N ASP A 133 39.68 -25.08 -12.53
CA ASP A 133 38.67 -25.53 -13.51
C ASP A 133 38.27 -24.40 -14.46
N GLU A 134 39.25 -23.61 -14.92
CA GLU A 134 39.06 -22.36 -15.68
C GLU A 134 38.14 -22.52 -16.91
N MET A 135 38.28 -23.64 -17.63
CA MET A 135 37.44 -23.91 -18.81
C MET A 135 35.95 -24.07 -18.45
N HIS A 136 35.65 -24.83 -17.39
CA HIS A 136 34.28 -25.04 -16.92
C HIS A 136 33.69 -23.77 -16.31
N LYS A 137 34.51 -22.98 -15.60
CA LYS A 137 34.09 -21.68 -15.07
C LYS A 137 33.72 -20.69 -16.17
N SER A 138 34.57 -20.55 -17.19
CA SER A 138 34.27 -19.70 -18.34
C SER A 138 32.94 -20.10 -18.97
N ARG A 139 32.73 -21.41 -19.21
CA ARG A 139 31.49 -21.92 -19.80
C ARG A 139 30.26 -21.67 -18.91
N ALA A 140 30.38 -21.88 -17.60
CA ALA A 140 29.31 -21.61 -16.65
C ALA A 140 28.91 -20.12 -16.66
N VAL A 141 29.89 -19.21 -16.66
CA VAL A 141 29.61 -17.77 -16.75
C VAL A 141 28.91 -17.44 -18.07
N ASP A 142 29.43 -17.94 -19.20
CA ASP A 142 28.85 -17.68 -20.52
C ASP A 142 27.39 -18.16 -20.61
N TRP A 143 27.10 -19.35 -20.08
CA TRP A 143 25.75 -19.91 -20.04
C TRP A 143 24.83 -19.12 -19.13
N PHE A 144 25.30 -18.77 -17.95
CA PHE A 144 24.54 -17.97 -17.00
C PHE A 144 24.16 -16.62 -17.61
N SER A 145 25.12 -15.88 -18.16
CA SER A 145 24.87 -14.59 -18.80
C SER A 145 23.91 -14.71 -19.99
N SER A 146 24.04 -15.76 -20.81
CA SER A 146 23.13 -16.00 -21.95
C SER A 146 21.69 -16.28 -21.50
N VAL A 147 21.52 -17.03 -20.41
CA VAL A 147 20.20 -17.32 -19.83
C VAL A 147 19.59 -16.08 -19.19
N CYS A 148 20.39 -15.27 -18.49
CA CYS A 148 19.94 -13.98 -17.97
C CYS A 148 19.37 -13.11 -19.08
N ASP A 149 20.15 -12.92 -20.15
CA ASP A 149 19.77 -12.10 -21.30
C ASP A 149 18.42 -12.52 -21.89
N LEU A 150 18.24 -13.82 -22.05
CA LEU A 150 17.00 -14.38 -22.55
C LEU A 150 15.83 -14.11 -21.61
N LEU A 151 15.96 -14.47 -20.32
CA LEU A 151 14.87 -14.34 -19.36
C LEU A 151 14.45 -12.89 -19.12
N TYR A 152 15.41 -11.96 -19.02
CA TYR A 152 15.09 -10.55 -18.93
C TYR A 152 14.33 -10.06 -20.17
N SER A 153 14.79 -10.44 -21.36
CA SER A 153 14.14 -10.00 -22.61
C SER A 153 12.74 -10.57 -22.76
N VAL A 154 12.56 -11.86 -22.42
CA VAL A 154 11.25 -12.51 -22.41
C VAL A 154 10.33 -11.83 -21.40
N ASN A 155 10.79 -11.57 -20.17
CA ASN A 155 9.99 -10.89 -19.15
C ASN A 155 9.55 -9.49 -19.61
N HIS A 156 10.45 -8.70 -20.19
CA HIS A 156 10.11 -7.38 -20.73
C HIS A 156 9.13 -7.45 -21.91
N PHE A 157 9.21 -8.51 -22.73
CA PHE A 157 8.26 -8.73 -23.80
C PHE A 157 6.85 -9.02 -23.26
N PHE A 158 6.72 -9.90 -22.26
CA PHE A 158 5.44 -10.16 -21.59
C PHE A 158 4.89 -8.89 -20.93
N GLU A 159 5.70 -8.15 -20.19
CA GLU A 159 5.27 -6.88 -19.59
C GLU A 159 4.84 -5.84 -20.64
N PHE A 160 5.46 -5.86 -21.82
CA PHE A 160 5.06 -5.00 -22.93
C PHE A 160 3.76 -5.47 -23.58
N ASP A 161 3.60 -6.76 -23.82
CA ASP A 161 2.40 -7.34 -24.43
C ASP A 161 1.19 -7.15 -23.50
N ASP A 162 1.34 -7.38 -22.20
CA ASP A 162 0.32 -7.09 -21.19
C ASP A 162 -0.06 -5.61 -21.19
N LYS A 163 0.92 -4.70 -21.30
CA LYS A 163 0.65 -3.26 -21.43
C LYS A 163 -0.11 -2.94 -22.71
N ILE A 164 0.24 -3.54 -23.85
CA ILE A 164 -0.46 -3.31 -25.11
C ILE A 164 -1.87 -3.90 -25.07
N ALA A 165 -2.06 -5.10 -24.52
CA ALA A 165 -3.37 -5.70 -24.32
C ALA A 165 -4.25 -4.81 -23.44
N ASN A 166 -3.72 -4.35 -22.30
CA ASN A 166 -4.41 -3.40 -21.42
C ASN A 166 -4.73 -2.08 -22.14
N MET A 167 -3.81 -1.54 -22.93
CA MET A 167 -4.05 -0.32 -23.73
C MET A 167 -5.13 -0.54 -24.79
N VAL A 168 -5.17 -1.71 -25.43
CA VAL A 168 -6.18 -2.05 -26.45
C VAL A 168 -7.54 -2.28 -25.80
N GLU A 169 -7.62 -2.94 -24.66
CA GLU A 169 -8.84 -3.09 -23.87
C GLU A 169 -9.35 -1.72 -23.38
N HIS A 170 -8.47 -0.86 -22.84
CA HIS A 170 -8.83 0.51 -22.45
C HIS A 170 -9.28 1.36 -23.65
N ALA A 171 -8.60 1.26 -24.80
CA ALA A 171 -9.01 1.96 -26.01
C ALA A 171 -10.35 1.44 -26.58
N GLN A 172 -10.75 0.22 -26.24
CA GLN A 172 -12.06 -0.33 -26.57
C GLN A 172 -13.15 0.08 -25.57
N MET A 173 -12.80 0.43 -24.33
CA MET A 173 -13.74 0.92 -23.31
C MET A 173 -14.20 2.37 -23.54
N PHE A 174 -13.41 3.20 -24.21
CA PHE A 174 -13.73 4.62 -24.39
C PHE A 174 -14.18 4.96 -25.81
N SER A 175 -15.47 5.28 -25.99
CA SER A 175 -15.94 5.92 -27.20
C SER A 175 -15.40 7.36 -27.28
N ILE A 176 -14.51 7.63 -28.25
CA ILE A 176 -14.05 9.00 -28.55
C ILE A 176 -15.24 9.93 -28.82
N GLU A 177 -16.34 9.39 -29.32
CA GLU A 177 -17.58 10.15 -29.55
C GLU A 177 -18.23 10.55 -28.22
N ALA A 178 -18.29 9.64 -27.23
CA ALA A 178 -18.82 9.93 -25.89
C ALA A 178 -17.99 11.01 -25.15
N ILE A 179 -16.65 10.92 -25.20
CA ILE A 179 -15.76 11.91 -24.55
C ILE A 179 -15.99 13.33 -25.11
N ASN A 180 -16.29 13.42 -26.41
CA ASN A 180 -16.46 14.68 -27.15
C ASN A 180 -17.92 15.10 -27.28
N GLN A 181 -18.84 14.36 -26.68
CA GLN A 181 -20.24 14.69 -26.73
C GLN A 181 -20.46 15.98 -25.95
N GLU A 182 -20.94 17.02 -26.64
CA GLU A 182 -21.37 18.25 -26.00
C GLU A 182 -22.75 18.04 -25.36
N PRO A 183 -23.00 18.62 -24.18
CA PRO A 183 -24.29 18.49 -23.51
C PRO A 183 -25.39 19.19 -24.30
N GLU A 184 -26.59 18.61 -24.32
CA GLU A 184 -27.77 19.26 -24.92
C GLU A 184 -28.32 20.40 -24.04
N ILE A 185 -27.93 20.40 -22.77
CA ILE A 185 -28.37 21.34 -21.73
C ILE A 185 -27.13 22.03 -21.16
N ASP A 186 -27.03 23.34 -21.29
CA ASP A 186 -25.84 24.08 -20.83
C ASP A 186 -25.79 24.22 -19.29
N THR A 187 -26.94 24.22 -18.63
CA THR A 187 -27.05 24.46 -17.18
C THR A 187 -28.21 23.69 -16.56
N ILE A 188 -28.01 23.19 -15.34
CA ILE A 188 -29.06 22.61 -14.52
C ILE A 188 -29.18 23.37 -13.19
N PHE A 189 -30.40 23.48 -12.66
CA PHE A 189 -30.63 23.91 -11.29
C PHE A 189 -31.01 22.69 -10.46
N TYR A 190 -30.17 22.33 -9.50
CA TYR A 190 -30.33 21.16 -8.64
C TYR A 190 -29.83 21.51 -7.25
N ASN A 191 -30.54 21.05 -6.20
CA ASN A 191 -30.10 21.24 -4.82
C ASN A 191 -29.84 22.72 -4.42
N GLY A 192 -30.57 23.66 -5.04
CA GLY A 192 -30.39 25.10 -4.76
C GLY A 192 -29.18 25.75 -5.46
N ILE A 193 -28.43 24.98 -6.26
CA ILE A 193 -27.24 25.44 -6.98
C ILE A 193 -27.51 25.40 -8.48
N MET A 194 -26.97 26.39 -9.19
CA MET A 194 -26.92 26.39 -10.65
C MET A 194 -25.59 25.79 -11.09
N TYR A 195 -25.64 24.63 -11.74
CA TYR A 195 -24.49 23.96 -12.33
C TYR A 195 -24.44 24.26 -13.82
N ARG A 196 -23.24 24.47 -14.33
CA ARG A 196 -22.93 24.39 -15.75
C ARG A 196 -22.63 22.93 -16.10
N VAL A 197 -23.29 22.40 -17.11
CA VAL A 197 -23.04 21.04 -17.59
C VAL A 197 -21.92 21.11 -18.63
N VAL A 198 -20.94 20.22 -18.54
CA VAL A 198 -19.84 20.18 -19.49
C VAL A 198 -19.53 18.76 -19.93
N SER A 199 -19.05 18.62 -21.16
CA SER A 199 -18.52 17.36 -21.69
C SER A 199 -17.37 16.81 -20.84
N ILE A 200 -17.12 15.51 -20.96
CA ILE A 200 -16.02 14.82 -20.28
C ILE A 200 -14.68 15.50 -20.60
N ARG A 201 -14.42 15.80 -21.87
CA ARG A 201 -13.20 16.53 -22.27
C ARG A 201 -13.06 17.86 -21.52
N ASN A 202 -14.11 18.68 -21.53
CA ASN A 202 -14.05 20.00 -20.89
C ASN A 202 -13.90 19.88 -19.37
N GLY A 203 -14.52 18.87 -18.74
CA GLY A 203 -14.32 18.56 -17.32
C GLY A 203 -12.89 18.16 -17.01
N LEU A 204 -12.33 17.19 -17.74
CA LEU A 204 -10.93 16.76 -17.58
C LEU A 204 -9.93 17.89 -17.82
N ASP A 205 -10.21 18.79 -18.77
CA ASP A 205 -9.39 19.98 -19.01
C ASP A 205 -9.36 20.93 -17.78
N LEU A 206 -10.44 21.00 -16.99
CA LEU A 206 -10.48 21.74 -15.72
C LEU A 206 -9.70 21.04 -14.61
N LEU A 207 -9.61 19.71 -14.65
CA LEU A 207 -8.92 18.87 -13.65
C LEU A 207 -7.45 18.62 -13.99
N LYS A 208 -7.01 19.08 -15.16
CA LYS A 208 -5.68 18.83 -15.68
C LYS A 208 -4.58 19.33 -14.74
N GLY A 209 -3.59 18.47 -14.50
CA GLY A 209 -2.45 18.79 -13.65
C GLY A 209 -2.76 18.79 -12.15
N LEU A 210 -3.97 18.42 -11.73
CA LEU A 210 -4.24 18.12 -10.33
C LEU A 210 -3.49 16.85 -9.93
N LYS A 211 -2.73 16.95 -8.83
CA LYS A 211 -1.89 15.86 -8.33
C LYS A 211 -2.24 15.52 -6.90
N GLY A 212 -2.13 14.23 -6.60
CA GLY A 212 -2.35 13.64 -5.29
C GLY A 212 -1.49 14.26 -4.19
N VAL A 213 -1.77 13.87 -2.96
CA VAL A 213 -0.87 14.15 -1.82
C VAL A 213 0.22 13.09 -1.77
N ASN A 214 -0.13 11.83 -2.06
CA ASN A 214 0.74 10.65 -2.12
C ASN A 214 1.79 10.71 -3.23
N ASP A 215 1.42 11.17 -4.43
CA ASP A 215 2.36 11.34 -5.55
C ASP A 215 2.22 12.73 -6.18
N GLN A 216 3.35 13.44 -6.31
CA GLN A 216 3.43 14.74 -6.99
C GLN A 216 3.86 14.62 -8.46
N ASN A 217 4.06 13.41 -8.97
CA ASN A 217 4.45 13.15 -10.35
C ASN A 217 3.27 12.68 -11.20
N GLU A 218 2.27 12.05 -10.59
CA GLU A 218 1.09 11.52 -11.26
C GLU A 218 -0.09 12.51 -11.20
N GLU A 219 -0.80 12.63 -12.33
CA GLU A 219 -2.07 13.38 -12.39
C GLU A 219 -3.20 12.45 -11.92
N LEU A 220 -4.05 12.95 -11.02
CA LEU A 220 -5.13 12.13 -10.47
C LEU A 220 -6.20 11.79 -11.51
N PHE A 221 -6.56 12.80 -12.33
CA PHE A 221 -7.70 12.73 -13.22
C PHE A 221 -7.21 12.70 -14.67
N THR A 222 -7.07 11.50 -15.19
CA THR A 222 -6.76 11.22 -16.59
C THR A 222 -7.85 10.35 -17.19
N LEU A 223 -7.87 10.17 -18.51
CA LEU A 223 -8.77 9.20 -19.15
C LEU A 223 -8.51 7.77 -18.63
N ASP A 224 -7.25 7.44 -18.34
CA ASP A 224 -6.86 6.11 -17.88
C ASP A 224 -7.33 5.83 -16.44
N ASN A 225 -7.55 6.88 -15.63
CA ASN A 225 -7.94 6.78 -14.23
C ASN A 225 -9.46 7.00 -14.01
N LEU A 226 -10.22 7.25 -15.08
CA LEU A 226 -11.68 7.30 -14.99
C LEU A 226 -12.23 5.89 -14.81
N VAL A 227 -12.83 5.62 -13.66
CA VAL A 227 -13.41 4.31 -13.32
C VAL A 227 -14.75 4.06 -14.03
N TYR A 228 -15.31 5.07 -14.69
CA TYR A 228 -16.64 4.97 -15.31
C TYR A 228 -16.61 4.30 -16.69
N ASP A 229 -17.53 3.35 -16.88
CA ASP A 229 -17.82 2.77 -18.18
C ASP A 229 -18.45 3.85 -19.08
N LEU A 230 -17.74 4.24 -20.15
CA LEU A 230 -18.21 5.21 -21.14
C LEU A 230 -18.88 4.52 -22.34
N SER A 231 -19.27 3.25 -22.21
CA SER A 231 -19.94 2.51 -23.29
C SER A 231 -21.40 2.95 -23.44
N ASP A 232 -21.65 3.72 -24.49
CA ASP A 232 -22.96 4.16 -25.01
C ASP A 232 -23.78 5.17 -24.19
N GLU A 233 -23.29 5.68 -23.04
CA GLU A 233 -24.00 6.67 -22.20
C GLU A 233 -23.49 8.11 -22.34
N SER A 234 -24.42 9.07 -22.43
CA SER A 234 -24.14 10.50 -22.48
C SER A 234 -23.96 11.06 -21.07
N SER A 235 -22.73 11.01 -20.58
CA SER A 235 -22.39 11.45 -19.23
C SER A 235 -21.54 12.73 -19.19
N PHE A 236 -21.74 13.53 -18.15
CA PHE A 236 -21.24 14.91 -18.08
C PHE A 236 -20.69 15.29 -16.71
N PHE A 237 -19.92 16.36 -16.65
CA PHE A 237 -19.54 16.99 -15.38
C PHE A 237 -20.49 18.15 -15.05
N LEU A 238 -20.78 18.31 -13.76
CA LEU A 238 -21.50 19.46 -13.22
C LEU A 238 -20.51 20.43 -12.58
N VAL A 239 -20.44 21.65 -13.09
CA VAL A 239 -19.45 22.64 -12.69
C VAL A 239 -20.10 23.84 -12.02
N VAL A 240 -19.55 24.28 -10.90
CA VAL A 240 -19.91 25.53 -10.23
C VAL A 240 -18.70 26.46 -10.25
N ASP A 241 -18.85 27.61 -10.92
CA ASP A 241 -17.73 28.51 -11.19
C ASP A 241 -17.33 29.40 -9.99
N ASN A 242 -18.22 29.58 -9.01
CA ASN A 242 -18.00 30.43 -7.84
C ASN A 242 -18.19 29.63 -6.54
N ASP A 243 -17.90 30.25 -5.40
CA ASP A 243 -18.20 29.68 -4.09
C ASP A 243 -19.68 29.30 -3.97
N ALA A 244 -19.94 28.16 -3.32
CA ALA A 244 -21.27 27.62 -3.14
C ALA A 244 -21.58 27.38 -1.67
N GLU A 245 -22.81 27.67 -1.27
CA GLU A 245 -23.35 27.33 0.04
C GLU A 245 -24.67 26.59 -0.12
N ILE A 246 -24.78 25.44 0.53
CA ILE A 246 -25.91 24.53 0.45
C ILE A 246 -26.14 23.84 1.81
N GLU A 247 -27.37 23.41 2.08
CA GLU A 247 -27.69 22.67 3.30
C GLU A 247 -27.17 21.24 3.26
N GLU A 248 -27.57 20.48 2.25
CA GLU A 248 -27.20 19.08 2.02
C GLU A 248 -26.75 18.90 0.57
N LEU A 249 -25.65 18.17 0.36
CA LEU A 249 -25.18 17.83 -0.99
C LEU A 249 -25.17 16.32 -1.16
N GLU A 250 -25.95 15.84 -2.11
CA GLU A 250 -25.93 14.45 -2.57
C GLU A 250 -25.26 14.40 -3.94
N VAL A 251 -24.18 13.62 -4.02
CA VAL A 251 -23.38 13.40 -5.23
C VAL A 251 -23.98 12.18 -5.94
N LEU A 252 -24.94 12.46 -6.83
CA LEU A 252 -25.69 11.45 -7.58
C LEU A 252 -25.08 11.20 -8.94
N ASN A 253 -25.07 9.94 -9.37
CA ASN A 253 -24.67 9.48 -10.70
C ASN A 253 -25.67 9.84 -11.80
N PHE A 254 -26.91 10.16 -11.45
CA PHE A 254 -27.96 10.48 -12.41
C PHE A 254 -28.88 11.56 -11.86
N ILE A 255 -29.22 12.55 -12.68
CA ILE A 255 -30.22 13.58 -12.34
C ILE A 255 -31.50 13.34 -13.13
N GLU A 256 -32.49 12.73 -12.49
CA GLU A 256 -33.75 12.28 -13.11
C GLU A 256 -34.50 13.39 -13.86
N ASP A 257 -34.60 14.59 -13.27
CA ASP A 257 -35.33 15.71 -13.87
C ASP A 257 -34.75 16.18 -15.22
N TYR A 258 -33.48 15.89 -15.48
CA TYR A 258 -32.77 16.28 -16.70
C TYR A 258 -32.36 15.09 -17.57
N GLU A 259 -32.59 13.86 -17.12
CA GLU A 259 -32.19 12.60 -17.79
C GLU A 259 -30.70 12.59 -18.21
N ILE A 260 -29.80 12.99 -17.30
CA ILE A 260 -28.35 13.01 -17.55
C ILE A 260 -27.56 12.20 -16.52
N ASP A 261 -26.56 11.48 -17.02
CA ASP A 261 -25.56 10.78 -16.20
C ASP A 261 -24.41 11.73 -15.83
N ILE A 262 -23.92 11.60 -14.60
CA ILE A 262 -22.96 12.52 -13.99
C ILE A 262 -21.66 11.79 -13.67
N GLN A 263 -20.57 12.25 -14.31
CA GLN A 263 -19.21 11.78 -14.05
C GLN A 263 -18.61 12.39 -12.78
N GLY A 264 -18.99 13.64 -12.47
CA GLY A 264 -18.50 14.31 -11.29
C GLY A 264 -19.02 15.72 -11.10
N TYR A 265 -18.79 16.24 -9.90
CA TYR A 265 -19.16 17.56 -9.45
C TYR A 265 -17.88 18.35 -9.19
N ILE A 266 -17.71 19.48 -9.90
CA ILE A 266 -16.52 20.33 -9.84
C ILE A 266 -16.92 21.70 -9.29
N PHE A 267 -16.47 22.02 -8.09
CA PHE A 267 -16.58 23.35 -7.50
C PHE A 267 -15.24 24.06 -7.70
N LEU A 268 -15.22 25.12 -8.53
CA LEU A 268 -14.00 25.88 -8.81
C LEU A 268 -13.61 26.84 -7.67
N GLY A 269 -14.54 27.14 -6.76
CA GLY A 269 -14.33 27.92 -5.54
C GLY A 269 -14.43 27.08 -4.27
N ASP A 270 -14.77 27.75 -3.16
CA ASP A 270 -15.04 27.12 -1.88
C ASP A 270 -16.44 26.48 -1.87
N LEU A 271 -16.59 25.36 -1.14
CA LEU A 271 -17.88 24.70 -0.93
C LEU A 271 -18.22 24.66 0.56
N LYS A 272 -19.39 25.18 0.93
CA LYS A 272 -19.95 25.07 2.26
C LYS A 272 -21.24 24.25 2.25
N VAL A 273 -21.21 23.08 2.88
CA VAL A 273 -22.36 22.20 3.10
C VAL A 273 -22.72 22.23 4.59
N THR A 274 -23.82 22.88 4.96
CA THR A 274 -24.06 23.20 6.37
C THR A 274 -24.45 22.01 7.23
N ASP A 275 -24.95 20.91 6.64
CA ASP A 275 -25.31 19.69 7.36
C ASP A 275 -24.58 18.43 6.86
N SER A 276 -24.95 17.88 5.70
CA SER A 276 -24.37 16.62 5.23
C SER A 276 -23.99 16.59 3.76
N LEU A 277 -22.82 16.01 3.47
CA LEU A 277 -22.36 15.67 2.13
C LEU A 277 -22.34 14.15 1.97
N PHE A 278 -22.92 13.62 0.89
CA PHE A 278 -22.94 12.19 0.60
C PHE A 278 -22.51 11.89 -0.83
N CYS A 279 -21.45 11.12 -0.98
CA CYS A 279 -21.17 10.29 -2.13
C CYS A 279 -21.78 8.92 -1.84
N GLN A 280 -22.85 8.50 -2.52
CA GLN A 280 -23.62 7.32 -2.08
C GLN A 280 -23.20 5.99 -2.70
N GLU A 281 -22.64 6.02 -3.91
CA GLU A 281 -22.35 4.80 -4.65
C GLU A 281 -20.99 4.24 -4.22
N LEU A 282 -20.97 3.01 -3.71
CA LEU A 282 -19.79 2.43 -3.09
C LEU A 282 -18.70 2.10 -4.10
N ASP A 283 -19.08 1.63 -5.30
CA ASP A 283 -18.12 1.19 -6.30
C ASP A 283 -17.71 2.30 -7.27
N PHE A 284 -18.66 3.15 -7.68
CA PHE A 284 -18.50 4.09 -8.79
C PHE A 284 -19.22 5.42 -8.52
N SER A 285 -19.02 6.02 -7.35
CA SER A 285 -19.58 7.36 -7.11
C SER A 285 -19.04 8.37 -8.12
N PRO A 286 -19.83 9.38 -8.53
CA PRO A 286 -19.26 10.51 -9.23
C PRO A 286 -18.19 11.17 -8.37
N MET A 287 -17.11 11.61 -9.01
CA MET A 287 -16.06 12.31 -8.29
C MET A 287 -16.56 13.64 -7.74
N LEU A 288 -16.06 14.02 -6.55
CA LEU A 288 -16.28 15.33 -5.98
C LEU A 288 -14.94 16.07 -5.98
N ILE A 289 -14.90 17.20 -6.68
CA ILE A 289 -13.74 18.08 -6.73
C ILE A 289 -14.13 19.44 -6.17
N VAL A 290 -13.43 19.89 -5.14
CA VAL A 290 -13.51 21.26 -4.64
C VAL A 290 -12.12 21.87 -4.76
N MET A 291 -11.96 22.87 -5.63
CA MET A 291 -10.66 23.51 -5.84
C MET A 291 -10.24 24.37 -4.65
N GLY A 292 -11.21 24.92 -3.91
CA GLY A 292 -11.02 25.69 -2.69
C GLY A 292 -11.17 24.86 -1.41
N ASP A 293 -11.57 25.54 -0.33
CA ASP A 293 -11.86 24.95 0.97
C ASP A 293 -13.24 24.25 0.98
N LEU A 294 -13.35 23.16 1.74
CA LEU A 294 -14.61 22.47 2.03
C LEU A 294 -14.98 22.66 3.50
N VAL A 295 -16.13 23.30 3.76
CA VAL A 295 -16.72 23.38 5.09
C VAL A 295 -17.94 22.48 5.12
N VAL A 296 -17.91 21.43 5.93
CA VAL A 296 -18.98 20.43 5.99
C VAL A 296 -19.15 19.92 7.42
N LYS A 297 -20.37 19.86 7.95
CA LYS A 297 -20.57 19.30 9.29
C LYS A 297 -20.27 17.79 9.28
N ASN A 298 -20.91 17.01 8.40
CA ASN A 298 -20.61 15.59 8.21
C ASN A 298 -20.45 15.25 6.72
N ALA A 299 -19.39 14.54 6.34
CA ALA A 299 -19.18 14.08 4.97
C ALA A 299 -19.00 12.56 4.90
N TYR A 300 -19.60 11.94 3.90
CA TYR A 300 -19.47 10.52 3.57
C TYR A 300 -18.95 10.38 2.14
N PHE A 301 -17.78 9.77 1.99
CA PHE A 301 -17.03 9.58 0.74
C PHE A 301 -16.88 8.08 0.43
N CYS A 302 -17.12 7.70 -0.83
CA CYS A 302 -16.90 6.34 -1.34
C CYS A 302 -16.84 6.32 -2.88
N GLY A 303 -16.34 5.21 -3.43
CA GLY A 303 -16.50 4.83 -4.85
C GLY A 303 -15.71 5.62 -5.90
N ASN A 304 -14.95 6.65 -5.54
CA ASN A 304 -14.06 7.31 -6.49
C ASN A 304 -12.94 8.11 -5.81
N THR A 305 -12.05 8.67 -6.62
CA THR A 305 -11.05 9.63 -6.18
C THR A 305 -11.69 11.01 -6.00
N HIS A 306 -11.85 11.43 -4.75
CA HIS A 306 -12.33 12.77 -4.39
C HIS A 306 -11.15 13.70 -4.09
N TYR A 307 -11.30 14.99 -4.41
CA TYR A 307 -10.22 15.95 -4.30
C TYR A 307 -10.68 17.28 -3.70
N ILE A 308 -10.00 17.69 -2.62
CA ILE A 308 -10.14 19.02 -2.02
C ILE A 308 -8.79 19.74 -2.13
N GLY A 309 -8.76 20.78 -2.96
CA GLY A 309 -7.57 21.62 -3.21
C GLY A 309 -7.20 22.51 -2.02
N GLY A 310 -8.19 22.85 -1.20
CA GLY A 310 -8.03 23.57 0.06
C GLY A 310 -8.08 22.68 1.30
N SER A 311 -8.49 23.29 2.40
CA SER A 311 -8.67 22.65 3.71
C SER A 311 -10.10 22.15 3.89
N VAL A 312 -10.25 21.11 4.70
CA VAL A 312 -11.55 20.55 5.08
C VAL A 312 -11.82 20.88 6.55
N TYR A 313 -12.98 21.47 6.83
CA TYR A 313 -13.41 21.83 8.19
C TYR A 313 -14.74 21.17 8.53
N GLY A 314 -14.85 20.54 9.69
CA GLY A 314 -16.07 19.80 10.02
C GLY A 314 -16.13 19.07 11.35
N GLU A 315 -17.18 18.29 11.53
CA GLU A 315 -17.30 17.34 12.64
C GLU A 315 -16.77 15.97 12.24
N VAL A 316 -17.39 15.33 11.23
CA VAL A 316 -17.04 13.96 10.83
C VAL A 316 -16.75 13.87 9.34
N VAL A 317 -15.64 13.22 9.00
CA VAL A 317 -15.37 12.71 7.65
C VAL A 317 -15.37 11.18 7.72
N TYR A 318 -16.21 10.57 6.90
CA TYR A 318 -16.35 9.13 6.76
C TYR A 318 -15.91 8.74 5.36
N ALA A 319 -14.89 7.91 5.24
CA ALA A 319 -14.34 7.45 3.97
C ALA A 319 -14.39 5.93 3.94
N LYS A 320 -15.04 5.35 2.93
CA LYS A 320 -15.29 3.93 2.87
C LYS A 320 -15.04 3.34 1.49
N TYR A 321 -14.50 2.12 1.51
CA TYR A 321 -14.42 1.17 0.41
C TYR A 321 -13.31 1.45 -0.62
N ASN A 322 -12.71 0.37 -1.13
CA ASN A 322 -11.40 0.38 -1.82
C ASN A 322 -11.41 0.82 -3.28
N HIS A 323 -12.57 1.18 -3.82
CA HIS A 323 -12.69 1.75 -5.15
C HIS A 323 -12.53 3.28 -5.18
N GLY A 324 -12.22 3.91 -4.04
CA GLY A 324 -11.99 5.34 -3.99
C GLY A 324 -10.82 5.77 -3.12
N GLU A 325 -10.45 7.04 -3.26
CA GLU A 325 -9.43 7.70 -2.47
C GLU A 325 -9.88 9.12 -2.11
N LEU A 326 -9.44 9.66 -0.98
CA LEU A 326 -9.69 11.05 -0.60
C LEU A 326 -8.37 11.83 -0.53
N HIS A 327 -8.26 12.89 -1.34
CA HIS A 327 -7.13 13.82 -1.27
C HIS A 327 -7.53 15.16 -0.67
N VAL A 328 -6.80 15.59 0.36
CA VAL A 328 -6.93 16.93 0.95
C VAL A 328 -5.59 17.64 0.88
N LYS A 329 -5.43 18.60 -0.04
CA LYS A 329 -4.17 19.34 -0.23
C LYS A 329 -3.92 20.38 0.86
N GLY A 330 -4.96 20.83 1.56
CA GLY A 330 -4.86 21.74 2.70
C GLY A 330 -4.76 21.00 4.04
N THR A 331 -5.40 21.59 5.05
CA THR A 331 -5.49 20.98 6.39
C THR A 331 -6.81 20.21 6.52
N LEU A 332 -6.78 18.99 7.03
CA LEU A 332 -7.97 18.30 7.51
C LEU A 332 -8.18 18.66 8.99
N ASP A 333 -9.07 19.62 9.25
CA ASP A 333 -9.43 20.16 10.57
C ASP A 333 -10.85 19.72 10.95
N VAL A 334 -10.96 18.44 11.35
CA VAL A 334 -12.23 17.81 11.71
C VAL A 334 -12.15 17.20 13.12
N ARG A 335 -13.29 16.96 13.75
CA ARG A 335 -13.29 16.29 15.05
C ARG A 335 -12.94 14.82 14.89
N CYS A 336 -13.57 14.11 13.96
CA CYS A 336 -13.32 12.70 13.71
C CYS A 336 -13.12 12.40 12.23
N ILE A 337 -12.16 11.54 11.91
CA ILE A 337 -12.13 10.81 10.64
C ILE A 337 -12.36 9.32 10.90
N VAL A 338 -13.25 8.72 10.11
CA VAL A 338 -13.40 7.27 9.97
C VAL A 338 -12.95 6.90 8.58
N SER A 339 -12.06 5.92 8.47
CA SER A 339 -11.57 5.43 7.17
C SER A 339 -11.51 3.90 7.21
N ILE A 340 -12.32 3.29 6.35
CA ILE A 340 -12.47 1.83 6.25
C ILE A 340 -12.22 1.45 4.79
N ASP A 341 -11.07 0.84 4.54
CA ASP A 341 -10.67 0.33 3.23
C ASP A 341 -10.60 1.43 2.15
N MET A 342 -10.50 2.71 2.54
CA MET A 342 -10.44 3.84 1.61
C MET A 342 -9.25 4.74 1.97
N PRO A 343 -8.18 4.75 1.15
CA PRO A 343 -7.02 5.60 1.37
C PRO A 343 -7.38 7.08 1.44
N CYS A 344 -6.94 7.74 2.51
CA CYS A 344 -7.12 9.17 2.74
C CYS A 344 -5.73 9.83 2.81
N TYR A 345 -5.38 10.64 1.83
CA TYR A 345 -4.09 11.32 1.77
C TYR A 345 -4.23 12.81 2.05
N ILE A 346 -3.66 13.24 3.17
CA ILE A 346 -3.88 14.57 3.74
C ILE A 346 -2.56 15.32 3.83
N ASN A 347 -2.49 16.55 3.34
CA ASN A 347 -1.25 17.32 3.43
C ASN A 347 -0.93 17.72 4.88
N LYS A 348 -1.93 18.10 5.67
CA LYS A 348 -1.76 18.42 7.10
C LYS A 348 -2.93 17.96 7.94
N ILE A 349 -2.65 17.23 9.03
CA ILE A 349 -3.68 16.74 9.96
C ILE A 349 -3.85 17.70 11.15
N ARG A 350 -5.11 17.99 11.47
CA ARG A 350 -5.56 18.59 12.73
C ARG A 350 -6.85 17.90 13.17
N ILE A 351 -6.72 16.67 13.65
CA ILE A 351 -7.86 15.81 13.95
C ILE A 351 -7.86 15.43 15.44
N THR A 352 -9.05 15.40 16.05
CA THR A 352 -9.20 14.99 17.46
C THR A 352 -9.16 13.47 17.60
N SER A 353 -9.96 12.76 16.79
CA SER A 353 -10.06 11.30 16.80
C SER A 353 -9.95 10.70 15.39
N ILE A 354 -9.29 9.55 15.32
CA ILE A 354 -9.09 8.73 14.13
C ILE A 354 -9.56 7.32 14.49
N ILE A 355 -10.43 6.77 13.65
CA ILE A 355 -10.83 5.37 13.65
C ILE A 355 -10.56 4.86 12.23
N SER A 356 -9.54 4.03 12.08
CA SER A 356 -9.09 3.60 10.75
C SER A 356 -8.43 2.23 10.77
N ASP A 357 -8.55 1.52 9.65
CA ASP A 357 -7.77 0.34 9.30
C ASP A 357 -6.37 0.68 8.75
N ASN A 358 -5.81 1.81 9.20
CA ASN A 358 -4.52 2.37 8.78
C ASN A 358 -4.52 2.97 7.34
N SER A 359 -5.69 3.36 6.83
CA SER A 359 -5.86 4.02 5.53
C SER A 359 -5.74 5.55 5.60
N VAL A 360 -5.47 6.15 6.76
CA VAL A 360 -5.24 7.60 6.90
C VAL A 360 -3.75 7.92 6.83
N HIS A 361 -3.36 8.74 5.87
CA HIS A 361 -1.98 9.15 5.62
C HIS A 361 -1.82 10.66 5.62
N ALA A 362 -0.69 11.15 6.15
CA ALA A 362 -0.36 12.57 6.02
C ALA A 362 1.12 12.87 5.81
N LEU A 363 1.39 14.05 5.23
CA LEU A 363 2.74 14.54 5.01
C LEU A 363 3.29 15.18 6.28
N ASP A 364 4.36 14.58 6.79
CA ASP A 364 5.12 15.11 7.92
C ASP A 364 6.47 15.66 7.47
N GLN A 365 6.85 16.79 8.06
CA GLN A 365 8.18 17.32 7.91
C GLN A 365 9.13 16.62 8.89
N VAL A 366 9.99 15.77 8.36
CA VAL A 366 11.02 15.03 9.10
C VAL A 366 12.41 15.59 8.80
N LYS A 367 13.40 15.29 9.65
CA LYS A 367 14.80 15.67 9.42
C LYS A 367 15.59 14.47 8.90
N GLY A 368 16.28 14.65 7.79
CA GLY A 368 17.21 13.67 7.23
C GLY A 368 18.46 13.48 8.08
N GLU A 369 19.25 12.46 7.72
CA GLU A 369 20.55 12.19 8.36
C GLU A 369 21.54 13.36 8.19
N ASP A 370 21.40 14.11 7.10
CA ASP A 370 22.14 15.34 6.81
C ASP A 370 21.62 16.57 7.61
N GLY A 371 20.56 16.39 8.39
CA GLY A 371 19.88 17.43 9.15
C GLY A 371 18.94 18.32 8.34
N LEU A 372 18.79 18.09 7.03
CA LEU A 372 17.88 18.86 6.17
C LEU A 372 16.44 18.36 6.34
N PRO A 373 15.45 19.27 6.30
CA PRO A 373 14.06 18.86 6.33
C PRO A 373 13.66 18.22 5.00
N PHE A 374 12.88 17.14 5.06
CA PHE A 374 12.17 16.58 3.92
C PHE A 374 10.76 16.16 4.34
N PHE A 375 9.87 15.95 3.36
CA PHE A 375 8.50 15.53 3.63
C PHE A 375 8.36 14.03 3.43
N MET A 376 7.53 13.43 4.27
CA MET A 376 7.32 12.00 4.29
C MET A 376 5.86 11.69 4.55
N LEU A 377 5.30 10.81 3.74
CA LEU A 377 3.95 10.32 3.92
C LEU A 377 3.96 9.24 5.01
N ASN A 378 3.42 9.56 6.18
CA ASN A 378 3.25 8.60 7.27
C ASN A 378 1.78 8.20 7.38
N VAL A 379 1.56 6.95 7.81
CA VAL A 379 0.25 6.51 8.28
C VAL A 379 -0.06 7.12 9.65
N TYR A 380 -1.32 7.47 9.89
CA TYR A 380 -1.81 8.02 11.15
C TYR A 380 -2.73 6.98 11.82
N PRO A 381 -2.23 6.27 12.85
CA PRO A 381 -2.97 5.18 13.48
C PRO A 381 -4.26 5.63 14.19
N THR A 382 -5.17 4.67 14.38
CA THR A 382 -6.33 4.82 15.26
C THR A 382 -5.94 5.39 16.62
N THR A 383 -6.73 6.35 17.10
CA THR A 383 -6.49 7.08 18.35
C THR A 383 -7.56 6.83 19.40
N HIS A 384 -8.71 6.24 19.05
CA HIS A 384 -9.84 6.07 19.95
C HIS A 384 -10.62 4.79 19.64
N ARG A 385 -11.42 4.32 20.59
CA ARG A 385 -12.44 3.29 20.32
C ARG A 385 -13.68 3.96 19.74
N THR A 386 -14.37 3.28 18.84
CA THR A 386 -15.63 3.75 18.26
C THR A 386 -16.64 4.15 19.33
N ARG A 387 -16.88 3.30 20.33
CA ARG A 387 -17.79 3.61 21.46
C ARG A 387 -17.41 4.80 22.34
N ASP A 388 -16.14 5.22 22.33
CA ASP A 388 -15.69 6.39 23.11
C ASP A 388 -15.92 7.71 22.36
N VAL A 389 -16.13 7.61 21.03
CA VAL A 389 -16.25 8.73 20.10
C VAL A 389 -17.71 8.99 19.73
N PHE A 390 -18.43 7.95 19.32
CA PHE A 390 -19.79 8.08 18.77
C PHE A 390 -20.87 7.95 19.85
N ILE A 391 -22.03 8.59 19.61
CA ILE A 391 -23.22 8.46 20.46
C ILE A 391 -23.66 7.00 20.61
N ASP A 392 -24.35 6.66 21.70
CA ASP A 392 -24.66 5.27 22.06
C ASP A 392 -25.62 4.58 21.06
N GLU A 393 -26.33 5.37 20.25
CA GLU A 393 -27.19 4.90 19.17
C GLU A 393 -26.42 4.28 18.00
N ILE A 394 -25.16 4.66 17.79
CA ILE A 394 -24.31 4.12 16.71
C ILE A 394 -23.60 2.88 17.25
N LYS A 395 -23.91 1.72 16.68
CA LYS A 395 -23.32 0.44 17.11
C LYS A 395 -21.88 0.30 16.62
N GLU A 396 -21.14 -0.62 17.24
CA GLU A 396 -19.81 -1.05 16.78
C GLU A 396 -19.94 -2.32 15.92
N GLU A 397 -19.34 -2.32 14.74
CA GLU A 397 -19.10 -3.49 13.90
C GLU A 397 -17.63 -3.89 13.97
N HIS A 398 -17.36 -5.19 14.03
CA HIS A 398 -15.98 -5.70 14.05
C HIS A 398 -15.57 -6.21 12.66
N THR A 399 -14.75 -5.42 11.96
CA THR A 399 -14.17 -5.79 10.67
C THR A 399 -12.66 -5.51 10.64
N TRP A 400 -11.91 -6.25 9.84
CA TRP A 400 -10.45 -6.11 9.70
C TRP A 400 -9.64 -6.17 11.01
N GLY A 401 -10.22 -6.75 12.08
CA GLY A 401 -9.60 -6.84 13.40
C GLY A 401 -9.69 -5.57 14.26
N GLU A 402 -10.53 -4.61 13.87
CA GLU A 402 -10.86 -3.39 14.62
C GLU A 402 -12.37 -3.23 14.77
N TYR A 403 -12.78 -2.31 15.64
CA TYR A 403 -14.19 -1.94 15.81
C TYR A 403 -14.46 -0.60 15.14
N PHE A 404 -15.36 -0.59 14.17
CA PHE A 404 -15.80 0.58 13.42
C PHE A 404 -17.25 0.92 13.78
N PRO A 405 -17.71 2.16 13.56
CA PRO A 405 -19.13 2.47 13.66
C PRO A 405 -19.92 1.72 12.57
N ASP A 406 -21.13 1.29 12.92
CA ASP A 406 -22.08 0.70 11.97
C ASP A 406 -22.48 1.73 10.90
N ASP A 407 -22.35 1.35 9.63
CA ASP A 407 -22.54 2.27 8.51
C ASP A 407 -23.99 2.76 8.39
N ASP A 408 -24.97 1.86 8.57
CA ASP A 408 -26.38 2.19 8.46
C ASP A 408 -26.78 3.19 9.55
N ASP A 409 -26.32 2.97 10.79
CA ASP A 409 -26.56 3.88 11.91
C ASP A 409 -25.94 5.28 11.65
N ILE A 410 -24.74 5.34 11.05
CA ILE A 410 -24.07 6.61 10.66
C ILE A 410 -24.86 7.33 9.57
N ILE A 411 -25.20 6.63 8.49
CA ILE A 411 -25.89 7.20 7.33
C ILE A 411 -27.27 7.71 7.74
N GLU A 412 -28.02 6.94 8.53
CA GLU A 412 -29.32 7.36 9.07
C GLU A 412 -29.16 8.61 9.95
N ALA A 413 -28.19 8.63 10.87
CA ALA A 413 -28.00 9.76 11.76
C ALA A 413 -27.59 11.04 11.00
N MET A 414 -26.75 10.92 9.98
CA MET A 414 -26.37 12.03 9.09
C MET A 414 -27.58 12.57 8.32
N ARG A 415 -28.39 11.70 7.70
CA ARG A 415 -29.63 12.09 6.98
C ARG A 415 -30.69 12.74 7.88
N MET A 416 -30.63 12.48 9.18
CA MET A 416 -31.50 13.11 10.18
C MET A 416 -30.91 14.40 10.76
N GLY A 417 -29.73 14.85 10.29
CA GLY A 417 -29.02 16.03 10.81
C GLY A 417 -28.55 15.89 12.25
N LYS A 418 -28.47 14.66 12.80
CA LYS A 418 -28.09 14.41 14.19
C LYS A 418 -26.60 14.73 14.44
N THR A 419 -26.27 15.06 15.67
CA THR A 419 -24.88 15.05 16.13
C THR A 419 -24.42 13.60 16.26
N LEU A 420 -23.29 13.26 15.65
CA LEU A 420 -22.75 11.89 15.65
C LEU A 420 -21.82 11.63 16.85
N LEU A 421 -21.16 12.68 17.36
CA LEU A 421 -20.09 12.57 18.33
C LEU A 421 -20.56 12.86 19.76
N LYS A 422 -20.02 12.12 20.72
CA LYS A 422 -20.15 12.42 22.14
C LYS A 422 -19.35 13.69 22.49
N GLU A 423 -19.88 14.52 23.39
CA GLU A 423 -19.12 15.65 23.95
C GLU A 423 -17.82 15.20 24.65
N SER A 424 -17.80 13.97 25.19
CA SER A 424 -16.68 13.42 25.92
C SER A 424 -15.44 13.13 25.07
N VAL A 425 -15.55 13.12 23.73
CA VAL A 425 -14.44 12.78 22.81
C VAL A 425 -13.17 13.59 23.10
N PHE A 426 -13.30 14.87 23.46
CA PHE A 426 -12.18 15.76 23.78
C PHE A 426 -11.49 15.46 25.12
N SER A 427 -12.02 14.52 25.89
CA SER A 427 -11.64 14.29 27.28
C SER A 427 -11.37 12.82 27.61
N VAL A 428 -11.36 11.93 26.60
CA VAL A 428 -11.12 10.48 26.76
C VAL A 428 -9.80 10.22 27.49
N TYR A 429 -8.77 11.02 27.21
CA TYR A 429 -7.44 10.86 27.80
C TYR A 429 -7.12 11.85 28.93
N LYS A 430 -8.10 12.62 29.43
CA LYS A 430 -7.85 13.72 30.39
C LYS A 430 -7.13 13.25 31.67
N ASP A 431 -7.43 12.04 32.14
CA ASP A 431 -6.90 11.47 33.37
C ASP A 431 -5.76 10.46 33.10
N PHE A 432 -5.33 10.31 31.83
CA PHE A 432 -4.36 9.29 31.45
C PHE A 432 -3.00 9.52 32.13
N ASN A 433 -2.49 10.75 32.08
CA ASN A 433 -1.21 11.11 32.69
C ASN A 433 -1.16 10.84 34.20
N ASP A 434 -2.27 11.03 34.90
CA ASP A 434 -2.34 10.87 36.35
C ASP A 434 -2.54 9.40 36.76
N THR A 435 -3.10 8.58 35.88
CA THR A 435 -3.41 7.16 36.15
C THR A 435 -2.37 6.19 35.58
N VAL A 436 -1.57 6.60 34.60
CA VAL A 436 -0.63 5.72 33.88
C VAL A 436 0.36 5.02 34.80
N ALA A 437 0.85 5.69 35.85
CA ALA A 437 1.84 5.12 36.75
C ALA A 437 1.28 3.96 37.58
N GLU A 438 0.06 4.11 38.10
CA GLU A 438 -0.64 3.03 38.81
C GLU A 438 -0.94 1.86 37.88
N ARG A 439 -1.45 2.14 36.67
CA ARG A 439 -1.77 1.15 35.64
C ARG A 439 -0.53 0.34 35.21
N PHE A 440 0.57 1.02 34.91
CA PHE A 440 1.86 0.36 34.64
C PHE A 440 2.32 -0.48 35.83
N ASN A 441 2.30 0.05 37.05
CA ASN A 441 2.80 -0.69 38.21
C ASN A 441 1.96 -1.95 38.46
N ARG A 442 0.64 -1.84 38.39
CA ARG A 442 -0.28 -2.99 38.51
C ARG A 442 0.05 -4.07 37.49
N LEU A 443 0.12 -3.72 36.21
CA LEU A 443 0.35 -4.68 35.14
C LEU A 443 1.73 -5.34 35.25
N PHE A 444 2.78 -4.56 35.53
CA PHE A 444 4.15 -5.06 35.61
C PHE A 444 4.37 -5.94 36.84
N ILE A 445 3.75 -5.63 37.98
CA ILE A 445 3.80 -6.51 39.17
C ILE A 445 3.15 -7.84 38.82
N GLU A 446 1.95 -7.83 38.25
CA GLU A 446 1.23 -9.05 37.93
C GLU A 446 1.98 -9.94 36.92
N LEU A 447 2.54 -9.36 35.84
CA LEU A 447 3.27 -10.12 34.83
C LEU A 447 4.62 -10.67 35.32
N ILE A 448 5.36 -9.88 36.11
CA ILE A 448 6.66 -10.32 36.65
C ILE A 448 6.45 -11.37 37.74
N GLU A 449 5.46 -11.20 38.62
CA GLU A 449 5.16 -12.18 39.67
C GLU A 449 4.59 -13.49 39.11
N SER A 450 3.78 -13.43 38.04
CA SER A 450 3.16 -14.63 37.48
C SER A 450 4.14 -15.48 36.67
N ASN A 451 5.00 -14.85 35.87
CA ASN A 451 5.78 -15.55 34.83
C ASN A 451 7.29 -15.30 34.87
N GLY A 452 7.77 -14.36 35.69
CA GLY A 452 9.20 -14.02 35.79
C GLY A 452 9.83 -13.47 34.49
N MET A 453 9.02 -13.09 33.50
CA MET A 453 9.50 -12.68 32.18
C MET A 453 9.83 -11.18 32.11
N ALA A 454 10.93 -10.86 31.42
CA ALA A 454 11.31 -9.48 31.10
C ALA A 454 10.72 -8.98 29.77
N SER A 455 10.15 -9.87 28.96
CA SER A 455 9.52 -9.54 27.68
C SER A 455 8.41 -10.54 27.40
N GLU A 456 7.29 -10.06 26.89
CA GLU A 456 6.16 -10.89 26.51
C GLU A 456 5.41 -10.28 25.31
N ARG A 457 4.83 -11.15 24.47
CA ARG A 457 3.96 -10.76 23.37
C ARG A 457 2.65 -11.52 23.41
N ILE A 458 1.60 -10.87 22.94
CA ILE A 458 0.29 -11.46 22.69
C ILE A 458 -0.01 -11.22 21.21
N ASP A 459 -0.23 -12.31 20.48
CA ASP A 459 -0.74 -12.23 19.11
C ASP A 459 -2.18 -11.69 19.17
N GLY A 460 -2.37 -10.47 18.66
CA GLY A 460 -3.67 -9.79 18.56
C GLY A 460 -4.48 -10.24 17.33
N GLY A 461 -4.01 -11.24 16.60
CA GLY A 461 -4.65 -11.75 15.39
C GLY A 461 -4.02 -11.17 14.12
N TYR A 462 -4.87 -10.90 13.13
CA TYR A 462 -4.43 -10.56 11.77
C TYR A 462 -3.60 -9.25 11.71
N VAL A 463 -4.03 -8.22 12.43
CA VAL A 463 -3.50 -6.85 12.27
C VAL A 463 -2.44 -6.45 13.30
N SER A 464 -2.39 -7.07 14.49
CA SER A 464 -1.56 -6.53 15.57
C SER A 464 -0.91 -7.55 16.49
N ASP A 465 0.22 -7.15 17.07
CA ASP A 465 0.84 -7.80 18.23
C ASP A 465 0.88 -6.81 19.39
N TYR A 466 0.45 -7.24 20.57
CA TYR A 466 0.65 -6.49 21.80
C TYR A 466 1.94 -6.95 22.47
N PHE A 467 2.71 -5.99 22.99
CA PHE A 467 3.99 -6.31 23.59
C PHE A 467 4.22 -5.57 24.89
N PHE A 468 5.03 -6.21 25.70
CA PHE A 468 5.51 -5.76 27.00
C PHE A 468 7.00 -6.04 27.06
N ASN A 469 7.81 -5.06 27.46
CA ASN A 469 9.26 -5.25 27.65
C ASN A 469 9.79 -4.50 28.88
N VAL A 470 10.82 -5.08 29.50
CA VAL A 470 11.70 -4.50 30.53
C VAL A 470 13.13 -4.69 30.07
N TYR A 471 13.90 -3.61 29.95
CA TYR A 471 15.26 -3.69 29.43
C TYR A 471 16.17 -2.60 30.04
N MET A 472 17.47 -2.75 29.82
CA MET A 472 18.49 -1.74 30.15
C MET A 472 18.96 -1.08 28.86
N TYR A 473 19.05 0.24 28.85
CA TYR A 473 19.62 1.02 27.74
C TYR A 473 20.38 2.22 28.30
N ASN A 474 21.63 2.42 27.88
CA ASN A 474 22.53 3.47 28.41
C ASN A 474 22.55 3.53 29.95
N ASP A 475 22.75 2.36 30.59
CA ASP A 475 22.76 2.19 32.05
C ASP A 475 21.47 2.59 32.79
N GLN A 476 20.39 2.84 32.06
CA GLN A 476 19.08 3.16 32.62
C GLN A 476 18.08 2.02 32.38
N LYS A 477 17.18 1.83 33.34
CA LYS A 477 16.15 0.80 33.28
C LYS A 477 14.86 1.35 32.67
N TYR A 478 14.40 0.68 31.62
CA TYR A 478 13.19 1.02 30.90
C TYR A 478 12.16 -0.08 31.01
N ARG A 479 10.90 0.35 30.89
CA ARG A 479 9.80 -0.54 30.61
C ARG A 479 8.85 0.07 29.60
N GLU A 480 8.25 -0.75 28.76
CA GLU A 480 7.31 -0.31 27.73
C GLU A 480 6.14 -1.27 27.57
N LEU A 481 5.01 -0.69 27.18
CA LEU A 481 3.80 -1.41 26.80
C LEU A 481 3.24 -0.76 25.54
N GLY A 482 2.89 -1.57 24.55
CA GLY A 482 2.35 -1.04 23.31
C GLY A 482 1.83 -2.10 22.35
N ARG A 483 1.57 -1.63 21.15
CA ARG A 483 1.05 -2.38 20.02
C ARG A 483 1.99 -2.20 18.82
N LYS A 484 2.32 -3.30 18.15
CA LYS A 484 2.95 -3.31 16.84
C LYS A 484 1.89 -3.69 15.82
N ASP A 485 1.79 -2.92 14.76
CA ASP A 485 0.93 -3.22 13.63
C ASP A 485 1.69 -4.10 12.62
N LYS A 486 1.02 -5.14 12.10
CA LYS A 486 1.62 -6.15 11.23
C LYS A 486 1.53 -5.77 9.75
N THR A 487 0.56 -4.96 9.36
CA THR A 487 0.26 -4.65 7.96
C THR A 487 0.86 -3.31 7.54
N SER A 488 0.83 -2.31 8.42
CA SER A 488 1.26 -0.93 8.14
C SER A 488 2.60 -0.56 8.77
N ASN A 489 3.36 -1.55 9.26
CA ASN A 489 4.75 -1.42 9.71
C ASN A 489 5.02 -0.27 10.69
N TYR A 490 4.14 -0.05 11.68
CA TYR A 490 4.37 0.90 12.76
C TYR A 490 4.28 0.24 14.14
N GLN A 491 4.80 0.91 15.16
CA GLN A 491 4.55 0.56 16.56
C GLN A 491 4.19 1.80 17.36
N ALA A 492 3.18 1.70 18.22
CA ALA A 492 2.76 2.74 19.13
C ALA A 492 2.86 2.23 20.58
N ARG A 493 3.51 2.99 21.45
CA ARG A 493 3.76 2.55 22.83
C ARG A 493 3.95 3.71 23.81
N ILE A 494 3.78 3.38 25.08
CA ILE A 494 4.22 4.22 26.19
C ILE A 494 5.52 3.64 26.74
N LEU A 495 6.55 4.48 26.82
CA LEU A 495 7.85 4.16 27.42
C LEU A 495 7.93 4.82 28.80
N HIS A 496 8.36 4.05 29.80
CA HIS A 496 8.64 4.56 31.13
C HIS A 496 10.11 4.35 31.50
N ASN A 497 10.80 5.44 31.77
CA ASN A 497 12.14 5.41 32.35
C ASN A 497 12.01 5.28 33.88
N ILE A 498 12.40 4.14 34.42
CA ILE A 498 12.20 3.82 35.84
C ILE A 498 13.08 4.69 36.74
N ASP A 499 14.27 5.07 36.26
CA ASP A 499 15.23 5.81 37.05
C ASP A 499 14.87 7.30 37.16
N THR A 500 14.22 7.86 36.13
CA THR A 500 13.76 9.27 36.13
C THR A 500 12.29 9.42 36.50
N GLY A 501 11.48 8.36 36.37
CA GLY A 501 10.02 8.39 36.51
C GLY A 501 9.29 9.00 35.32
N GLU A 502 9.99 9.27 34.20
CA GLU A 502 9.43 9.92 33.02
C GLU A 502 8.65 8.94 32.14
N TYR A 503 7.51 9.39 31.63
CA TYR A 503 6.70 8.67 30.63
C TYR A 503 6.74 9.41 29.29
N THR A 504 6.99 8.68 28.21
CA THR A 504 7.02 9.20 26.84
C THR A 504 6.08 8.40 25.96
N ALA A 505 5.25 9.10 25.19
CA ALA A 505 4.47 8.50 24.10
C ALA A 505 5.33 8.43 22.84
N ILE A 506 5.40 7.25 22.21
CA ILE A 506 6.23 7.00 21.03
C ILE A 506 5.42 6.28 19.96
N VAL A 507 5.48 6.79 18.73
CA VAL A 507 5.03 6.10 17.52
C VAL A 507 6.22 6.01 16.56
N ASP A 508 6.71 4.81 16.27
CA ASP A 508 7.79 4.61 15.27
C ASP A 508 7.22 3.96 14.01
N PHE A 509 7.77 4.36 12.86
CA PHE A 509 7.43 3.80 11.55
C PHE A 509 8.64 3.12 10.92
N PHE A 510 8.39 1.95 10.33
CA PHE A 510 9.40 1.07 9.76
C PHE A 510 9.15 0.85 8.28
N LYS A 511 10.24 0.61 7.53
CA LYS A 511 10.14 0.16 6.14
C LYS A 511 9.48 -1.23 6.10
N GLU A 512 9.18 -1.70 4.90
CA GLU A 512 8.56 -3.02 4.67
C GLU A 512 9.37 -4.20 5.23
N ASP A 513 10.67 -4.01 5.48
CA ASP A 513 11.51 -5.00 6.18
C ASP A 513 11.13 -5.19 7.67
N GLY A 514 10.22 -4.35 8.19
CA GLY A 514 9.71 -4.35 9.56
C GLY A 514 10.76 -4.04 10.63
N LYS A 515 11.94 -3.54 10.22
CA LYS A 515 13.14 -3.37 11.07
C LYS A 515 13.78 -1.99 10.91
N THR A 516 13.88 -1.48 9.70
CA THR A 516 14.52 -0.20 9.41
C THR A 516 13.55 0.92 9.72
N GLN A 517 13.76 1.56 10.87
CA GLN A 517 13.00 2.74 11.25
C GLN A 517 13.31 3.89 10.29
N TYR A 518 12.27 4.54 9.76
CA TYR A 518 12.43 5.70 8.88
C TYR A 518 11.86 7.00 9.48
N SER A 519 10.93 6.91 10.44
CA SER A 519 10.31 8.06 11.11
C SER A 519 9.93 7.70 12.55
N ALA A 520 9.80 8.72 13.41
CA ALA A 520 9.19 8.57 14.73
C ALA A 520 8.68 9.87 15.32
N PHE A 521 7.57 9.77 16.04
CA PHE A 521 7.04 10.82 16.90
C PHE A 521 7.29 10.48 18.36
N ARG A 522 7.82 11.46 19.10
CA ARG A 522 8.03 11.38 20.54
C ARG A 522 7.39 12.58 21.19
N SER A 523 6.56 12.33 22.20
CA SER A 523 5.79 13.36 22.88
C SER A 523 5.64 13.06 24.36
N LYS A 524 5.33 14.09 25.15
CA LYS A 524 4.90 13.92 26.54
C LYS A 524 3.46 13.45 26.56
N LEU A 525 3.06 12.77 27.65
CA LEU A 525 1.67 12.37 27.85
C LEU A 525 0.69 13.55 28.03
N THR A 526 1.20 14.77 28.18
CA THR A 526 0.39 16.00 28.30
C THR A 526 0.25 16.73 26.97
N ASP A 527 0.94 16.28 25.93
CA ASP A 527 0.79 16.85 24.60
C ASP A 527 -0.52 16.36 23.97
N ASN A 528 -1.15 17.22 23.18
CA ASN A 528 -2.44 16.93 22.52
C ASN A 528 -2.26 16.60 21.03
N PHE A 529 -1.16 15.92 20.69
CA PHE A 529 -0.93 15.50 19.31
C PHE A 529 -1.68 14.21 19.01
N THR A 530 -2.11 14.05 17.76
CA THR A 530 -2.78 12.83 17.29
C THR A 530 -1.92 11.58 17.55
N SER A 531 -0.60 11.66 17.34
CA SER A 531 0.33 10.56 17.65
C SER A 531 0.46 10.24 19.14
N THR A 532 0.29 11.24 20.02
CA THR A 532 0.22 11.03 21.47
C THR A 532 -1.01 10.20 21.82
N HIS A 533 -2.17 10.54 21.26
CA HIS A 533 -3.41 9.78 21.45
C HIS A 533 -3.32 8.37 20.88
N SER A 534 -2.66 8.16 19.72
CA SER A 534 -2.43 6.81 19.17
C SER A 534 -1.62 5.94 20.15
N ALA A 535 -0.60 6.50 20.80
CA ALA A 535 0.19 5.77 21.80
C ALA A 535 -0.61 5.43 23.07
N MET A 536 -1.49 6.34 23.52
CA MET A 536 -2.39 6.09 24.65
C MET A 536 -3.46 5.03 24.32
N TYR A 537 -4.00 5.06 23.10
CA TYR A 537 -4.90 4.05 22.60
C TYR A 537 -4.24 2.67 22.56
N ALA A 538 -3.04 2.59 21.98
CA ALA A 538 -2.25 1.37 21.92
C ALA A 538 -1.94 0.81 23.32
N PHE A 539 -1.67 1.68 24.30
CA PHE A 539 -1.51 1.28 25.70
C PHE A 539 -2.80 0.69 26.27
N ASN A 540 -3.95 1.33 26.07
CA ASN A 540 -5.24 0.84 26.56
C ASN A 540 -5.56 -0.56 25.98
N GLN A 541 -5.32 -0.75 24.69
CA GLN A 541 -5.54 -2.04 24.03
C GLN A 541 -4.59 -3.13 24.54
N ALA A 542 -3.30 -2.79 24.67
CA ALA A 542 -2.31 -3.73 25.21
C ALA A 542 -2.61 -4.09 26.67
N GLU A 543 -2.94 -3.12 27.52
CA GLU A 543 -3.31 -3.38 28.92
C GLU A 543 -4.50 -4.33 29.00
N GLU A 544 -5.55 -4.09 28.20
CA GLU A 544 -6.73 -4.98 28.16
C GLU A 544 -6.36 -6.40 27.72
N ALA A 545 -5.55 -6.55 26.66
CA ALA A 545 -5.11 -7.85 26.17
C ALA A 545 -4.33 -8.63 27.24
N PHE A 546 -3.40 -7.98 27.94
CA PHE A 546 -2.62 -8.62 29.00
C PHE A 546 -3.46 -8.94 30.25
N LEU A 547 -4.35 -8.05 30.69
CA LEU A 547 -5.24 -8.31 31.81
C LEU A 547 -6.19 -9.48 31.53
N LYS A 548 -6.71 -9.57 30.30
CA LYS A 548 -7.54 -10.72 29.86
C LYS A 548 -6.74 -12.02 29.88
N LYS A 549 -5.49 -12.00 29.41
CA LYS A 549 -4.59 -13.17 29.48
C LYS A 549 -4.31 -13.61 30.92
N LEU A 550 -4.26 -12.67 31.86
CA LEU A 550 -4.12 -12.93 33.30
C LEU A 550 -5.43 -13.34 34.00
N GLY A 551 -6.57 -13.36 33.28
CA GLY A 551 -7.88 -13.69 33.83
C GLY A 551 -8.43 -12.65 34.82
N LYS A 552 -8.03 -11.38 34.66
CA LYS A 552 -8.41 -10.26 35.54
C LYS A 552 -9.65 -9.51 35.05
N ILE A 553 -10.03 -9.70 33.79
CA ILE A 553 -11.21 -9.16 33.12
C ILE A 553 -11.80 -10.17 32.15
#